data_AF-A0A7Y5QNH9-F1
#
_entry.id   AF-A0A7Y5QNH9-F1
#
_cell.length_a   1.000
_cell.length_b   1.000
_cell.length_c   1.000
_cell.angle_alpha   90.00
_cell.angle_beta   90.00
_cell.angle_gamma   90.00
#
_symmetry.space_group_name_H-M   'P 1'
#
loop_
_entity.id
_entity.type
_entity.pdbx_description
1 polymer ?
#
loop_
_entity_poly.entity_id
_entity_poly.type
_entity_poly.pdbx_seq_one_letter_code
_entity_poly.pdbx_strand_id
1 'polypeptide(L)'
;MAGIDRFVRGGGTVVAWNQGTASLISALQLPVRNVVAGVPRQEYFTGVSIMRAIVDTTHPVMAGMPAEADVVVSGSPVFTTLDGFDGAVMARYPAEGSPLRSGFLHGAERMRGHAAAVDVRRGNGHIVLLAFQPQWRGQPHGTFRVVFNSAFYARAVSANAVGTAGFWTPPPAR
;
A
#
# COMPACT_ATOMS: atom_id res chain seq x y z
N MET A 1 0.46 -1.13 21.59
CA MET A 1 0.02 -0.24 20.47
C MET A 1 0.06 1.24 20.85
N ALA A 2 -0.27 1.64 22.09
CA ALA A 2 -0.17 3.05 22.53
C ALA A 2 1.20 3.71 22.30
N GLY A 3 2.32 2.98 22.48
CA GLY A 3 3.66 3.52 22.19
C GLY A 3 3.90 3.82 20.71
N ILE A 4 3.40 2.96 19.81
CA ILE A 4 3.46 3.17 18.36
C ILE A 4 2.62 4.39 17.98
N ASP A 5 1.41 4.51 18.51
CA ASP A 5 0.57 5.69 18.25
C ASP A 5 1.24 6.99 18.69
N ARG A 6 1.81 7.01 19.90
CA ARG A 6 2.54 8.18 20.42
C ARG A 6 3.73 8.54 19.54
N PHE A 7 4.51 7.55 19.09
CA PHE A 7 5.65 7.75 18.21
C PHE A 7 5.23 8.40 16.88
N VAL A 8 4.20 7.85 16.22
CA VAL A 8 3.69 8.38 14.96
C VAL A 8 3.15 9.80 15.16
N ARG A 9 2.30 10.03 16.16
CA ARG A 9 1.76 11.37 16.45
C ARG A 9 2.85 12.41 16.73
N GLY A 10 3.98 11.99 17.29
CA GLY A 10 5.17 12.81 17.52
C GLY A 10 6.00 13.14 16.28
N GLY A 11 5.59 12.72 15.08
CA GLY A 11 6.30 12.97 13.82
C GLY A 11 7.15 11.80 13.32
N GLY A 12 7.02 10.62 13.94
CA GLY A 12 7.66 9.40 13.48
C GLY A 12 6.90 8.74 12.33
N THR A 13 7.60 7.85 11.62
CA THR A 13 7.02 7.05 10.54
C THR A 13 7.10 5.58 10.85
N VAL A 14 5.97 4.89 10.70
CA VAL A 14 5.89 3.44 10.82
C VAL A 14 5.57 2.87 9.45
N VAL A 15 6.37 1.91 9.01
CA VAL A 15 6.11 1.15 7.78
C VAL A 15 5.71 -0.28 8.12
N ALA A 16 4.66 -0.76 7.47
CA ALA A 16 4.29 -2.17 7.48
C ALA A 16 3.97 -2.62 6.05
N TRP A 17 4.20 -3.90 5.79
CA TRP A 17 3.96 -4.48 4.47
C TRP A 17 3.28 -5.83 4.59
N ASN A 18 2.63 -6.19 3.48
CA ASN A 18 1.89 -7.43 3.33
C ASN A 18 0.94 -7.67 4.52
N GLN A 19 0.91 -8.87 5.08
CA GLN A 19 0.04 -9.21 6.20
C GLN A 19 0.31 -8.41 7.50
N GLY A 20 1.50 -7.80 7.62
CA GLY A 20 1.82 -6.96 8.78
C GLY A 20 0.97 -5.69 8.88
N THR A 21 0.34 -5.25 7.77
CA THR A 21 -0.51 -4.06 7.78
C THR A 21 -1.80 -4.26 8.56
N ALA A 22 -2.34 -5.48 8.60
CA ALA A 22 -3.63 -5.78 9.21
C ALA A 22 -3.65 -5.41 10.71
N SER A 23 -2.57 -5.74 11.43
CA SER A 23 -2.44 -5.41 12.86
C SER A 23 -2.39 -3.91 13.10
N LEU A 24 -1.73 -3.13 12.24
CA LEU A 24 -1.71 -1.66 12.38
C LEU A 24 -3.06 -1.04 12.06
N ILE A 25 -3.69 -1.46 10.95
CA ILE A 25 -5.03 -0.97 10.57
C ILE A 25 -6.01 -1.18 11.72
N SER A 26 -6.06 -2.41 12.27
CA SER A 26 -6.96 -2.75 13.38
C SER A 26 -6.57 -2.03 14.67
N ALA A 27 -5.32 -2.10 15.12
CA ALA A 27 -4.92 -1.54 16.41
C ALA A 27 -5.05 -0.02 16.49
N LEU A 28 -4.84 0.65 15.37
CA LEU A 28 -4.84 2.11 15.28
C LEU A 28 -6.14 2.67 14.71
N GLN A 29 -7.10 1.80 14.35
CA GLN A 29 -8.39 2.17 13.76
C GLN A 29 -8.19 3.08 12.54
N LEU A 30 -7.28 2.68 11.65
CA LEU A 30 -6.96 3.48 10.46
C LEU A 30 -8.14 3.43 9.48
N PRO A 31 -8.44 4.54 8.77
CA PRO A 31 -9.51 4.62 7.77
C PRO A 31 -9.10 3.94 6.45
N VAL A 32 -8.63 2.70 6.54
CA VAL A 32 -8.17 1.86 5.43
C VAL A 32 -8.73 0.45 5.64
N ARG A 33 -9.28 -0.15 4.59
CA ARG A 33 -9.86 -1.50 4.65
C ARG A 33 -9.20 -2.42 3.63
N ASN A 34 -8.94 -3.66 4.04
CA ASN A 34 -8.62 -4.74 3.12
C ASN A 34 -9.91 -5.27 2.48
N VAL A 35 -10.11 -5.04 1.18
CA VAL A 35 -11.33 -5.44 0.46
C VAL A 35 -11.41 -6.94 0.17
N VAL A 36 -10.29 -7.65 0.30
CA VAL A 36 -10.23 -9.11 0.14
C VAL A 36 -10.15 -9.87 1.47
N ALA A 37 -10.31 -9.16 2.60
CA ALA A 37 -10.38 -9.82 3.91
C ALA A 37 -11.65 -10.69 4.00
N GLY A 38 -11.48 -11.95 4.40
CA GLY A 38 -12.59 -12.91 4.54
C GLY A 38 -13.17 -13.43 3.22
N VAL A 39 -12.66 -13.00 2.06
CA VAL A 39 -13.10 -13.51 0.76
C VAL A 39 -12.66 -14.97 0.62
N PRO A 40 -13.55 -15.90 0.24
CA PRO A 40 -13.20 -17.30 0.02
C PRO A 40 -12.13 -17.45 -1.05
N ARG A 41 -11.25 -18.44 -0.88
CA ARG A 41 -10.15 -18.70 -1.81
C ARG A 41 -10.63 -19.01 -3.24
N GLN A 42 -11.82 -19.59 -3.37
CA GLN A 42 -12.46 -19.87 -4.66
C GLN A 42 -12.88 -18.61 -5.40
N GLU A 43 -13.00 -17.47 -4.72
CA GLU A 43 -13.37 -16.19 -5.32
C GLU A 43 -12.18 -15.25 -5.46
N TYR A 44 -11.17 -15.36 -4.61
CA TYR A 44 -9.93 -14.58 -4.70
C TYR A 44 -8.73 -15.40 -4.26
N PHE A 45 -7.77 -15.55 -5.17
CA PHE A 45 -6.51 -16.24 -4.86
C PHE A 45 -5.39 -15.81 -5.77
N THR A 46 -4.25 -15.47 -5.17
CA THR A 46 -3.04 -15.05 -5.91
C THR A 46 -1.87 -16.02 -5.77
N GLY A 47 -1.84 -16.87 -4.75
CA GLY A 47 -0.61 -17.61 -4.40
C GLY A 47 0.56 -16.65 -4.18
N VAL A 48 1.77 -17.06 -4.58
CA VAL A 48 2.90 -16.14 -4.76
C VAL A 48 2.93 -15.74 -6.22
N SER A 49 2.70 -14.46 -6.50
CA SER A 49 2.58 -13.96 -7.88
C SER A 49 3.18 -12.56 -8.03
N ILE A 50 3.43 -12.18 -9.28
CA ILE A 50 3.91 -10.86 -9.65
C ILE A 50 2.75 -10.11 -10.29
N MET A 51 2.46 -8.92 -9.76
CA MET A 51 1.40 -8.04 -10.22
C MET A 51 1.99 -6.72 -10.71
N ARG A 52 1.44 -6.15 -11.78
CA ARG A 52 1.64 -4.76 -12.14
C ARG A 52 0.93 -3.86 -11.13
N ALA A 53 1.66 -2.90 -10.59
CA ALA A 53 1.14 -1.74 -9.88
C ALA A 53 1.46 -0.46 -10.66
N ILE A 54 0.53 0.49 -10.65
CA ILE A 54 0.73 1.87 -11.10
C ILE A 54 1.16 2.68 -9.87
N VAL A 55 2.26 3.43 -10.00
CA VAL A 55 2.94 4.09 -8.89
C VAL A 55 2.89 5.60 -9.05
N ASP A 56 2.61 6.31 -7.95
CA ASP A 56 2.73 7.76 -7.89
C ASP A 56 4.18 8.14 -7.60
N THR A 57 4.96 8.36 -8.66
CA THR A 57 6.41 8.63 -8.55
C THR A 57 6.74 10.00 -7.94
N THR A 58 5.75 10.87 -7.72
CA THR A 58 5.94 12.16 -7.05
C THR A 58 6.01 12.03 -5.53
N HIS A 59 5.47 10.95 -4.97
CA HIS A 59 5.47 10.72 -3.54
C HIS A 59 6.89 10.32 -3.05
N PRO A 60 7.44 10.94 -1.97
CA PRO A 60 8.82 10.67 -1.53
C PRO A 60 9.14 9.20 -1.24
N VAL A 61 8.18 8.47 -0.66
CA VAL A 61 8.31 7.02 -0.42
C VAL A 61 8.51 6.22 -1.72
N MET A 62 7.96 6.71 -2.84
CA MET A 62 8.06 6.09 -4.16
C MET A 62 9.20 6.67 -5.02
N ALA A 63 10.07 7.51 -4.45
CA ALA A 63 11.19 8.09 -5.18
C ALA A 63 12.05 7.02 -5.86
N GLY A 64 12.26 7.20 -7.17
CA GLY A 64 13.00 6.29 -8.03
C GLY A 64 12.25 5.03 -8.44
N MET A 65 11.00 4.80 -8.04
CA MET A 65 10.18 3.73 -8.62
C MET A 65 9.77 4.08 -10.06
N PRO A 66 9.65 3.10 -10.97
CA PRO A 66 9.00 3.33 -12.26
C PRO A 66 7.49 3.55 -12.08
N ALA A 67 6.86 4.28 -13.01
CA ALA A 67 5.42 4.54 -12.99
C ALA A 67 4.56 3.27 -13.11
N GLU A 68 5.06 2.25 -13.82
CA GLU A 68 4.55 0.88 -13.73
C GLU A 68 5.62 0.00 -13.08
N ALA A 69 5.28 -0.62 -11.95
CA ALA A 69 6.18 -1.46 -11.19
C ALA A 69 5.62 -2.88 -11.05
N ASP A 70 6.52 -3.86 -11.06
CA ASP A 70 6.17 -5.25 -10.78
C ASP A 70 6.38 -5.54 -9.29
N VAL A 71 5.29 -5.92 -8.60
CA VAL A 71 5.28 -6.16 -7.16
C VAL A 71 4.97 -7.62 -6.85
N VAL A 72 5.65 -8.19 -5.87
CA VAL A 72 5.38 -9.56 -5.41
C VAL A 72 4.26 -9.54 -4.39
N VAL A 73 3.21 -10.31 -4.64
CA VAL A 73 2.10 -10.53 -3.70
C VAL A 73 2.11 -11.97 -3.19
N SER A 74 1.76 -12.15 -1.92
CA SER A 74 1.54 -13.47 -1.31
C SER A 74 0.62 -13.34 -0.11
N GLY A 75 -0.63 -13.77 -0.27
CA GLY A 75 -1.68 -13.52 0.73
C GLY A 75 -1.85 -12.02 1.01
N SER A 76 -1.53 -11.16 0.05
CA SER A 76 -1.44 -9.73 0.29
C SER A 76 -2.79 -9.06 0.35
N PRO A 77 -2.96 -8.02 1.19
CA PRO A 77 -4.19 -7.26 1.23
C PRO A 77 -4.37 -6.46 -0.08
N VAL A 78 -5.59 -5.98 -0.27
CA VAL A 78 -5.94 -5.04 -1.33
C VAL A 78 -6.69 -3.91 -0.67
N PHE A 79 -6.21 -2.67 -0.78
CA PHE A 79 -6.73 -1.59 0.05
C PHE A 79 -7.81 -0.77 -0.66
N THR A 80 -8.76 -0.30 0.14
CA THR A 80 -9.55 0.91 -0.14
C THR A 80 -9.46 1.85 1.06
N THR A 81 -9.73 3.13 0.86
CA THR A 81 -9.79 4.14 1.91
C THR A 81 -11.23 4.32 2.37
N LEU A 82 -11.42 4.72 3.63
CA LEU A 82 -12.72 4.97 4.24
C LEU A 82 -12.90 6.47 4.52
N ASP A 83 -14.10 6.85 4.96
CA ASP A 83 -14.37 8.21 5.44
C ASP A 83 -13.39 8.61 6.55
N GLY A 84 -12.93 9.86 6.48
CA GLY A 84 -11.89 10.37 7.39
C GLY A 84 -10.46 9.95 7.03
N PHE A 85 -10.25 9.30 5.89
CA PHE A 85 -8.90 9.09 5.36
C PHE A 85 -8.19 10.41 5.09
N ASP A 86 -6.99 10.53 5.65
CA ASP A 86 -6.10 11.67 5.53
C ASP A 86 -4.72 11.14 5.17
N GLY A 87 -4.22 11.51 4.00
CA GLY A 87 -2.98 10.96 3.45
C GLY A 87 -3.05 10.78 1.93
N ALA A 88 -2.28 9.84 1.39
CA ALA A 88 -2.14 9.62 -0.05
C ALA A 88 -2.13 8.13 -0.42
N VAL A 89 -2.71 7.80 -1.58
CA VAL A 89 -2.50 6.50 -2.22
C VAL A 89 -1.27 6.60 -3.11
N MET A 90 -0.25 5.82 -2.80
CA MET A 90 1.06 5.89 -3.46
C MET A 90 1.21 4.86 -4.59
N ALA A 91 0.41 3.80 -4.57
CA ALA A 91 0.34 2.84 -5.65
C ALA A 91 -1.06 2.22 -5.72
N ARG A 92 -1.47 1.83 -6.91
CA ARG A 92 -2.75 1.19 -7.19
C ARG A 92 -2.60 0.11 -8.25
N TYR A 93 -3.50 -0.86 -8.27
CA TYR A 93 -3.59 -1.76 -9.41
C TYR A 93 -4.26 -1.05 -10.60
N PRO A 94 -4.01 -1.50 -11.85
CA PRO A 94 -4.73 -1.02 -13.03
C PRO A 94 -6.25 -1.08 -12.84
N ALA A 95 -6.96 -0.06 -13.31
CA ALA A 95 -8.43 -0.04 -13.26
C ALA A 95 -9.06 -1.08 -14.20
N GLU A 96 -8.36 -1.40 -15.28
CA GLU A 96 -8.81 -2.31 -16.32
C GLU A 96 -7.81 -3.43 -16.58
N GLY A 97 -8.30 -4.54 -17.15
CA GLY A 97 -7.49 -5.70 -17.46
C GLY A 97 -7.05 -6.51 -16.23
N SER A 98 -6.07 -7.38 -16.41
CA SER A 98 -5.45 -8.15 -15.34
C SER A 98 -4.18 -7.46 -14.86
N PRO A 99 -3.95 -7.30 -13.55
CA PRO A 99 -2.65 -6.90 -13.04
C PRO A 99 -1.61 -8.03 -13.14
N LEU A 100 -2.01 -9.29 -13.41
CA LEU A 100 -1.08 -10.42 -13.38
C LEU A 100 0.04 -10.26 -14.42
N ARG A 101 1.29 -10.37 -13.96
CA ARG A 101 2.49 -10.46 -14.78
C ARG A 101 3.05 -11.87 -14.84
N SER A 102 3.04 -12.56 -13.69
CA SER A 102 3.51 -13.93 -13.58
C SER A 102 2.89 -14.62 -12.36
N GLY A 103 2.66 -15.93 -12.46
CA GLY A 103 2.01 -16.73 -11.42
C GLY A 103 0.53 -16.94 -11.70
N PHE A 104 -0.30 -16.75 -10.67
CA PHE A 104 -1.73 -17.03 -10.71
C PHE A 104 -2.55 -15.87 -10.13
N LEU A 105 -3.70 -15.60 -10.75
CA LEU A 105 -4.66 -14.63 -10.23
C LEU A 105 -6.08 -15.11 -10.55
N HIS A 106 -6.81 -15.44 -9.49
CA HIS A 106 -8.25 -15.59 -9.53
C HIS A 106 -8.91 -14.41 -8.80
N GLY A 107 -10.03 -13.91 -9.33
CA GLY A 107 -10.73 -12.74 -8.78
C GLY A 107 -10.05 -11.40 -9.08
N ALA A 108 -9.50 -11.22 -10.28
CA ALA A 108 -8.74 -10.01 -10.67
C ALA A 108 -9.54 -8.71 -10.46
N GLU A 109 -10.86 -8.77 -10.62
CA GLU A 109 -11.79 -7.67 -10.42
C GLU A 109 -11.79 -7.10 -8.99
N ARG A 110 -11.40 -7.90 -7.99
CA ARG A 110 -11.24 -7.44 -6.61
C ARG A 110 -9.98 -6.60 -6.40
N MET A 111 -8.99 -6.69 -7.31
CA MET A 111 -7.78 -5.85 -7.30
C MET A 111 -7.95 -4.58 -8.13
N ARG A 112 -8.75 -4.62 -9.20
CA ARG A 112 -8.83 -3.54 -10.20
C ARG A 112 -9.09 -2.18 -9.56
N GLY A 113 -8.22 -1.23 -9.89
CA GLY A 113 -8.27 0.15 -9.41
C GLY A 113 -8.02 0.33 -7.91
N HIS A 114 -7.92 -0.73 -7.11
CA HIS A 114 -7.72 -0.62 -5.67
C HIS A 114 -6.28 -0.25 -5.31
N ALA A 115 -6.09 0.29 -4.11
CA ALA A 115 -4.80 0.73 -3.63
C ALA A 115 -3.89 -0.46 -3.27
N ALA A 116 -2.63 -0.36 -3.70
CA ALA A 116 -1.55 -1.29 -3.43
C ALA A 116 -0.52 -0.71 -2.44
N ALA A 117 -0.52 0.59 -2.21
CA ALA A 117 0.23 1.24 -1.13
C ALA A 117 -0.46 2.54 -0.71
N VAL A 118 -0.51 2.80 0.59
CA VAL A 118 -1.08 4.04 1.15
C VAL A 118 -0.16 4.62 2.22
N ASP A 119 -0.07 5.94 2.26
CA ASP A 119 0.48 6.70 3.38
C ASP A 119 -0.70 7.33 4.15
N VAL A 120 -0.83 7.00 5.43
CA VAL A 120 -1.87 7.54 6.31
C VAL A 120 -1.23 8.55 7.26
N ARG A 121 -1.67 9.80 7.21
CA ARG A 121 -1.26 10.83 8.16
C ARG A 121 -1.91 10.58 9.51
N ARG A 122 -1.11 10.68 10.58
CA ARG A 122 -1.61 10.57 11.95
C ARG A 122 -0.88 11.52 12.88
N GLY A 123 -1.56 12.60 13.27
CA GLY A 123 -0.91 13.70 13.97
C GLY A 123 0.15 14.33 13.07
N ASN A 124 1.38 14.42 13.57
CA ASN A 124 2.50 14.99 12.81
C ASN A 124 3.32 13.95 12.03
N GLY A 125 2.97 12.66 12.13
CA GLY A 125 3.71 11.57 11.49
C GLY A 125 2.84 10.73 10.57
N HIS A 126 3.42 9.62 10.12
CA HIS A 126 2.92 8.86 8.98
C HIS A 126 2.92 7.35 9.22
N ILE A 127 1.97 6.67 8.60
CA ILE A 127 1.88 5.21 8.60
C ILE A 127 1.83 4.75 7.15
N VAL A 128 2.95 4.18 6.69
CA VAL A 128 3.10 3.63 5.36
C VAL A 128 2.66 2.17 5.35
N LEU A 129 1.64 1.86 4.57
CA LEU A 129 1.09 0.51 4.42
C LEU A 129 1.32 0.02 2.99
N LEU A 130 2.10 -1.04 2.82
CA LEU A 130 2.39 -1.65 1.52
C LEU A 130 1.59 -2.95 1.38
N ALA A 131 0.74 -3.05 0.37
CA ALA A 131 -0.10 -4.22 0.09
C ALA A 131 0.63 -5.28 -0.75
N PHE A 132 1.96 -5.33 -0.67
CA PHE A 132 2.84 -6.25 -1.38
C PHE A 132 4.09 -6.53 -0.55
N GLN A 133 4.98 -7.40 -1.05
CA GLN A 133 6.22 -7.78 -0.38
C GLN A 133 7.42 -7.07 -1.04
N PRO A 134 7.81 -5.87 -0.57
CA PRO A 134 8.87 -5.08 -1.22
C PRO A 134 10.26 -5.73 -1.14
N GLN A 135 10.49 -6.63 -0.18
CA GLN A 135 11.78 -7.27 0.05
C GLN A 135 11.80 -8.75 -0.29
N TRP A 136 10.72 -9.34 -0.84
CA TRP A 136 10.53 -10.80 -0.95
C TRP A 136 11.83 -11.58 -1.25
N ARG A 137 12.34 -12.31 -0.24
CA ARG A 137 13.59 -13.11 -0.31
C ARG A 137 14.84 -12.34 -0.79
N GLY A 138 14.87 -11.02 -0.66
CA GLY A 138 15.95 -10.15 -1.13
C GLY A 138 16.05 -10.01 -2.66
N GLN A 139 15.11 -10.57 -3.41
CA GLN A 139 15.17 -10.63 -4.88
C GLN A 139 14.62 -9.39 -5.61
N PRO A 140 13.50 -8.77 -5.19
CA PRO A 140 12.94 -7.65 -5.93
C PRO A 140 13.69 -6.34 -5.61
N HIS A 141 14.88 -6.18 -6.20
CA HIS A 141 15.70 -4.97 -6.08
C HIS A 141 14.95 -3.70 -6.54
N GLY A 142 13.94 -3.85 -7.39
CA GLY A 142 13.06 -2.77 -7.81
C GLY A 142 12.27 -2.15 -6.65
N THR A 143 11.57 -2.96 -5.88
CA THR A 143 10.64 -2.49 -4.82
C THR A 143 11.30 -2.35 -3.45
N PHE A 144 12.47 -2.95 -3.23
CA PHE A 144 13.17 -2.88 -1.94
C PHE A 144 13.51 -1.44 -1.51
N ARG A 145 13.72 -0.53 -2.48
CA ARG A 145 13.94 0.90 -2.24
C ARG A 145 12.83 1.57 -1.42
N VAL A 146 11.58 1.12 -1.59
CA VAL A 146 10.41 1.71 -0.91
C VAL A 146 10.52 1.55 0.61
N VAL A 147 11.12 0.45 1.09
CA VAL A 147 11.35 0.22 2.52
C VAL A 147 12.34 1.26 3.07
N PHE A 148 13.45 1.51 2.36
CA PHE A 148 14.44 2.51 2.77
C PHE A 148 13.89 3.93 2.67
N ASN A 149 13.22 4.27 1.56
CA ASN A 149 12.59 5.56 1.40
C ASN A 149 11.61 5.83 2.55
N SER A 150 10.85 4.82 2.98
CA SER A 150 9.95 4.90 4.14
C SER A 150 10.69 5.11 5.47
N ALA A 151 11.88 4.53 5.65
CA ALA A 151 12.69 4.75 6.85
C ALA A 151 13.25 6.19 6.92
N PHE A 152 13.54 6.80 5.77
CA PHE A 152 13.97 8.20 5.66
C PHE A 152 12.82 9.20 5.56
N TYR A 153 11.59 8.70 5.44
CA TYR A 153 10.39 9.51 5.31
C TYR A 153 9.94 10.05 6.67
N ALA A 154 10.53 11.15 7.14
CA ALA A 154 10.14 11.78 8.40
C ALA A 154 10.36 13.30 8.39
N ARG A 155 9.68 14.00 9.30
CA ARG A 155 9.83 15.46 9.53
C ARG A 155 9.74 16.27 8.24
N ALA A 156 10.82 16.93 7.82
CA ALA A 156 10.85 17.81 6.66
C ALA A 156 10.50 17.07 5.35
N VAL A 157 10.87 15.79 5.23
CA VAL A 157 10.57 14.99 4.03
C VAL A 157 9.08 14.68 3.94
N SER A 158 8.43 14.45 5.10
CA SER A 158 7.01 14.10 5.16
C SER A 158 6.09 15.31 5.28
N ALA A 159 6.60 16.46 5.75
CA ALA A 159 5.82 17.69 5.96
C ALA A 159 5.15 18.21 4.68
N ASN A 160 5.77 18.00 3.52
CA ASN A 160 5.25 18.44 2.22
C ASN A 160 4.86 17.28 1.32
N ALA A 161 4.74 16.07 1.88
CA ALA A 161 4.43 14.90 1.10
C ALA A 161 2.92 14.88 0.81
N VAL A 162 2.62 15.38 -0.38
CA VAL A 162 1.31 15.28 -1.01
C VAL A 162 1.55 14.56 -2.32
N GLY A 163 0.92 13.41 -2.47
CA GLY A 163 0.92 12.69 -3.74
C GLY A 163 0.26 13.52 -4.85
N THR A 164 0.31 13.01 -6.07
CA THR A 164 -0.33 13.63 -7.23
C THR A 164 -1.84 13.76 -6.97
N ALA A 165 -2.37 14.99 -7.03
CA ALA A 165 -3.79 15.25 -6.87
C ALA A 165 -4.60 14.43 -7.89
N GLY A 166 -5.62 13.71 -7.43
CA GLY A 166 -6.45 12.86 -8.29
C GLY A 166 -5.77 11.57 -8.79
N PHE A 167 -4.59 11.20 -8.28
CA PHE A 167 -3.89 9.96 -8.66
C PHE A 167 -4.76 8.70 -8.51
N TRP A 168 -5.62 8.70 -7.50
CA TRP A 168 -6.48 7.59 -7.16
C TRP A 168 -7.84 8.08 -6.65
N THR A 169 -8.87 7.36 -7.03
CA THR A 169 -10.21 7.43 -6.48
C THR A 169 -10.67 6.03 -6.10
N PRO A 170 -11.44 5.87 -5.00
CA PRO A 170 -11.95 4.58 -4.60
C PRO A 170 -12.81 3.97 -5.71
N PRO A 171 -12.53 2.73 -6.13
CA PRO A 171 -13.44 2.00 -7.01
C PRO A 171 -14.82 1.86 -6.34
N PRO A 172 -15.91 1.73 -7.13
CA PRO A 172 -17.23 1.48 -6.59
C PRO A 172 -17.24 0.27 -5.65
N ALA A 173 -17.93 0.39 -4.52
CA ALA A 173 -18.16 -0.76 -3.65
C ALA A 173 -18.91 -1.85 -4.41
N ARG A 174 -18.47 -3.10 -4.27
CA ARG A 174 -19.13 -4.29 -4.78
C ARG A 174 -19.70 -5.09 -3.64
#